data_AF-A0AAN6DFJ2-F1
#
_entry.id   AF-A0AAN6DFJ2-F1
#
_cell.length_a   1.000
_cell.length_b   1.000
_cell.length_c   1.000
_cell.angle_alpha   90.00
_cell.angle_beta   90.00
_cell.angle_gamma   90.00
#
_symmetry.space_group_name_H-M   'P 1'
#
loop_
_entity.id
_entity.type
_entity.pdbx_description
1 polymer ?
#
loop_
_entity_poly.entity_id
_entity_poly.type
_entity_poly.pdbx_seq_one_letter_code
_entity_poly.pdbx_strand_id
1 'polypeptide(L)'
;MFGPFRFSAVLQASKTKNKLVTAVKKGVVLPDTEKLEARLRRKLRTKYSQPLQGHSARVMVSNLLKIPLEQVPEVNSMTAFSPEELKRLFKTKVQRLKYNILGTNAVQLGDSMVINQKTEKFLQREDLPRAVEIARLAGTNGVFAYGTIMKFLAKEGRLNMIWELLNQHVKKRGLRPDGRMLTIFFDAFATAKHPNSNTPKITENQAVLVYEFLLLELCKKEPVANIFHVNTAMKALRLAGKHKLAIRVFNRLKDYNMRPDTFTYTEYFLSLRHSDNYTEAVGEAEKQFRAAQRQKVKLDVQLVQAYSSIFVFSDDPRLLERGLLILQRWFNVCSESEIDTSVDFDNIDKNITIGSGSTTPRRLADDVDATTILLPKSEINQRGTRFEATEQIKNRHATLCKYFNVHRK
;
A
#
# COMPACT_ATOMS: atom_id res chain seq x y z
N MET A 1 34.23 42.89 -11.68
CA MET A 1 35.31 42.97 -12.69
C MET A 1 35.24 41.75 -13.60
N PHE A 2 34.86 41.95 -14.87
CA PHE A 2 34.70 40.88 -15.85
C PHE A 2 36.08 40.47 -16.41
N GLY A 3 36.60 39.33 -15.94
CA GLY A 3 37.89 38.77 -16.32
C GLY A 3 37.94 38.12 -17.72
N PRO A 4 39.11 37.59 -18.13
CA PRO A 4 39.66 37.48 -19.50
C PRO A 4 38.94 36.53 -20.48
N PHE A 5 37.78 35.98 -20.12
CA PHE A 5 37.05 35.01 -20.94
C PHE A 5 36.34 35.62 -22.17
N ARG A 6 36.06 36.93 -22.18
CA ARG A 6 35.44 37.60 -23.35
C ARG A 6 36.42 37.82 -24.51
N PHE A 7 37.69 38.08 -24.24
CA PHE A 7 38.69 38.31 -25.30
C PHE A 7 39.07 37.03 -26.04
N SER A 8 39.16 35.88 -25.36
CA SER A 8 39.51 34.61 -26.03
C SER A 8 38.39 34.11 -26.95
N ALA A 9 37.13 34.33 -26.59
CA ALA A 9 35.97 33.99 -27.42
C ALA A 9 35.88 34.85 -28.69
N VAL A 10 36.19 36.15 -28.58
CA VAL A 10 36.22 37.08 -29.73
C VAL A 10 37.39 36.76 -30.68
N LEU A 11 38.56 36.41 -30.15
CA LEU A 11 39.71 35.94 -30.95
C LEU A 11 39.43 34.58 -31.63
N GLN A 12 38.73 33.66 -30.96
CA GLN A 12 38.32 32.39 -31.57
C GLN A 12 37.27 32.58 -32.66
N ALA A 13 36.33 33.51 -32.49
CA ALA A 13 35.32 33.89 -33.49
C ALA A 13 35.95 34.56 -34.73
N SER A 14 36.95 35.44 -34.52
CA SER A 14 37.73 36.07 -35.59
C SER A 14 38.55 35.04 -36.40
N LYS A 15 39.23 34.11 -35.72
CA LYS A 15 39.98 33.03 -36.37
C LYS A 15 39.09 32.05 -37.13
N THR A 16 37.86 31.81 -36.67
CA THR A 16 36.89 30.96 -37.40
C THR A 16 36.31 31.68 -38.61
N LYS A 17 36.03 32.98 -38.52
CA LYS A 17 35.59 33.80 -39.67
C LYS A 17 36.63 33.83 -40.80
N ASN A 18 37.91 34.04 -40.46
CA ASN A 18 38.99 34.02 -41.44
C ASN A 18 39.17 32.63 -42.09
N LYS A 19 39.06 31.54 -41.31
CA LYS A 19 39.10 30.17 -41.87
C LYS A 19 37.93 29.87 -42.80
N LEU A 20 36.74 30.41 -42.52
CA LEU A 20 35.54 30.24 -43.32
C LEU A 20 35.66 30.99 -44.66
N VAL A 21 36.16 32.22 -44.64
CA VAL A 21 36.44 33.03 -45.84
C VAL A 21 37.50 32.35 -46.73
N THR A 22 38.55 31.78 -46.15
CA THR A 22 39.58 31.06 -46.90
C THR A 22 39.08 29.73 -47.48
N ALA A 23 38.14 29.04 -46.81
CA ALA A 23 37.53 27.81 -47.32
C ALA A 23 36.57 28.06 -48.49
N VAL A 24 35.78 29.14 -48.41
CA VAL A 24 34.90 29.60 -49.50
C VAL A 24 35.72 30.02 -50.73
N LYS A 25 36.84 30.72 -50.54
CA LYS A 25 37.78 31.08 -51.63
C LYS A 25 38.45 29.88 -52.31
N LYS A 26 38.52 28.72 -51.64
CA LYS A 26 39.13 27.48 -52.17
C LYS A 26 38.10 26.53 -52.83
N GLY A 27 36.86 26.98 -53.06
CA GLY A 27 35.82 26.16 -53.70
C GLY A 27 35.37 24.96 -52.86
N VAL A 28 35.65 24.96 -51.54
CA VAL A 28 35.26 23.86 -50.66
C VAL A 28 33.76 23.94 -50.41
N VAL A 29 33.01 22.92 -50.83
CA VAL A 29 31.59 22.77 -50.52
C VAL A 29 31.41 22.85 -49.01
N LEU A 30 30.70 23.86 -48.54
CA LEU A 30 30.43 24.04 -47.11
C LEU A 30 29.65 22.81 -46.61
N PRO A 31 30.08 22.17 -45.50
CA PRO A 31 29.37 21.02 -44.98
C PRO A 31 27.94 21.42 -44.62
N ASP A 32 26.98 20.67 -45.14
CA ASP A 32 25.56 20.77 -44.86
C ASP A 32 25.31 21.10 -43.37
N THR A 33 24.78 22.29 -43.14
CA THR A 33 24.63 22.89 -41.81
C THR A 33 23.73 22.04 -40.92
N GLU A 34 22.71 21.39 -41.51
CA GLU A 34 21.83 20.48 -40.77
C GLU A 34 22.58 19.22 -40.31
N LYS A 35 23.44 18.65 -41.15
CA LYS A 35 24.30 17.51 -40.78
C LYS A 35 25.32 17.88 -39.72
N LEU A 36 25.90 19.08 -39.78
CA LEU A 36 26.84 19.58 -38.77
C LEU A 36 26.15 19.80 -37.41
N GLU A 37 24.96 20.42 -37.43
CA GLU A 37 24.13 20.60 -36.24
C GLU A 37 23.70 19.25 -35.64
N ALA A 38 23.26 18.30 -36.47
CA ALA A 38 22.90 16.96 -36.03
C ALA A 38 24.10 16.24 -35.38
N ARG A 39 25.31 16.38 -35.95
CA ARG A 39 26.55 15.84 -35.38
C ARG A 39 26.91 16.49 -34.05
N LEU A 40 26.76 17.81 -33.93
CA LEU A 40 26.96 18.55 -32.67
C LEU A 40 25.94 18.14 -31.60
N ARG A 41 24.65 18.05 -31.95
CA ARG A 41 23.59 17.55 -31.05
C ARG A 41 23.90 16.13 -30.59
N ARG A 42 24.35 15.25 -31.48
CA ARG A 42 24.78 13.88 -31.13
C ARG A 42 25.96 13.89 -30.17
N LYS A 43 27.01 14.67 -30.44
CA LYS A 43 28.17 14.82 -29.54
C LYS A 43 27.79 15.36 -28.17
N LEU A 44 26.91 16.37 -28.12
CA LEU A 44 26.41 16.92 -26.87
C LEU A 44 25.60 15.87 -26.10
N ARG A 45 24.68 15.15 -26.76
CA ARG A 45 23.94 14.04 -26.14
C ARG A 45 24.87 13.00 -25.55
N THR A 46 25.90 12.56 -26.29
CA THR A 46 26.91 11.61 -25.78
C THR A 46 27.72 12.18 -24.62
N LYS A 47 28.07 13.47 -24.64
CA LYS A 47 28.81 14.10 -23.54
C LYS A 47 27.96 14.20 -22.27
N TYR A 48 26.69 14.57 -22.39
CA TYR A 48 25.77 14.72 -21.27
C TYR A 48 25.20 13.38 -20.78
N SER A 49 25.29 12.32 -21.58
CA SER A 49 24.89 10.97 -21.15
C SER A 49 25.90 10.32 -20.21
N GLN A 50 27.14 10.81 -20.17
CA GLN A 50 28.24 10.22 -19.40
C GLN A 50 28.53 10.98 -18.09
N PRO A 51 29.08 10.29 -17.08
CA PRO A 51 29.57 10.91 -15.85
C PRO A 51 30.61 12.03 -16.13
N LEU A 52 30.84 12.88 -15.11
CA LEU A 52 31.96 13.80 -15.10
C LEU A 52 33.28 13.06 -14.98
N GLN A 53 34.34 13.66 -15.49
CA GLN A 53 35.70 13.20 -15.21
C GLN A 53 35.98 13.32 -13.70
N GLY A 54 36.79 12.40 -13.16
CA GLY A 54 37.02 12.27 -11.72
C GLY A 54 37.48 13.57 -11.05
N HIS A 55 38.44 14.28 -11.65
CA HIS A 55 38.92 15.57 -11.11
C HIS A 55 37.80 16.64 -11.09
N SER A 56 37.05 16.79 -12.19
CA SER A 56 35.93 17.75 -12.25
C SER A 56 34.82 17.42 -11.24
N ALA A 57 34.57 16.14 -10.98
CA ALA A 57 33.62 15.72 -9.96
C ALA A 57 34.09 16.09 -8.56
N ARG A 58 35.37 15.84 -8.23
CA ARG A 58 35.97 16.23 -6.93
C ARG A 58 35.92 17.74 -6.71
N VAL A 59 36.23 18.54 -7.72
CA VAL A 59 36.13 20.02 -7.65
C VAL A 59 34.70 20.47 -7.37
N MET A 60 33.71 19.87 -8.03
CA MET A 60 32.30 20.21 -7.73
C MET A 60 31.91 19.81 -6.31
N VAL A 61 32.29 18.62 -5.84
CA VAL A 61 31.98 18.16 -4.48
C VAL A 61 32.64 19.06 -3.43
N SER A 62 33.92 19.41 -3.62
CA SER A 62 34.66 20.36 -2.78
C SER A 62 33.91 21.68 -2.64
N ASN A 63 33.48 22.26 -3.76
CA ASN A 63 32.74 23.53 -3.77
C ASN A 63 31.36 23.43 -3.10
N LEU A 64 30.65 22.31 -3.27
CA LEU A 64 29.29 22.12 -2.75
C LEU A 64 29.27 21.80 -1.25
N LEU A 65 30.25 21.04 -0.79
CA LEU A 65 30.38 20.65 0.62
C LEU A 65 31.25 21.61 1.44
N LYS A 66 31.96 22.53 0.77
CA LYS A 66 32.93 23.46 1.36
C LYS A 66 34.08 22.74 2.08
N ILE A 67 34.58 21.68 1.46
CA ILE A 67 35.68 20.85 1.96
C ILE A 67 36.91 21.05 1.05
N PRO A 68 38.15 21.15 1.58
CA PRO A 68 39.36 21.21 0.77
C PRO A 68 39.45 20.07 -0.25
N LEU A 69 39.94 20.35 -1.46
CA LEU A 69 39.95 19.40 -2.58
C LEU A 69 40.75 18.14 -2.28
N GLU A 70 41.80 18.28 -1.47
CA GLU A 70 42.72 17.24 -1.01
C GLU A 70 42.00 16.20 -0.16
N GLN A 71 40.98 16.63 0.59
CA GLN A 71 40.19 15.80 1.49
C GLN A 71 38.98 15.16 0.80
N VAL A 72 38.65 15.55 -0.43
CA VAL A 72 37.53 14.95 -1.18
C VAL A 72 37.95 13.60 -1.76
N PRO A 73 37.36 12.49 -1.32
CA PRO A 73 37.65 11.16 -1.86
C PRO A 73 37.22 11.05 -3.33
N GLU A 74 37.59 9.95 -4.00
CA GLU A 74 37.07 9.66 -5.33
C GLU A 74 35.54 9.63 -5.31
N VAL A 75 34.89 10.31 -6.28
CA VAL A 75 33.43 10.44 -6.34
C VAL A 75 32.84 9.30 -7.17
N ASN A 76 32.35 8.26 -6.49
CA ASN A 76 31.72 7.08 -7.09
C ASN A 76 30.55 6.57 -6.22
N SER A 77 29.98 5.41 -6.58
CA SER A 77 28.86 4.79 -5.86
C SER A 77 29.23 4.14 -4.52
N MET A 78 30.51 3.98 -4.23
CA MET A 78 31.04 3.39 -2.99
C MET A 78 31.52 4.45 -2.00
N THR A 79 31.68 5.70 -2.44
CA THR A 79 32.17 6.79 -1.60
C THR A 79 31.27 6.96 -0.38
N ALA A 80 31.82 6.95 0.83
CA ALA A 80 31.05 7.24 2.03
C ALA A 80 30.71 8.72 2.06
N PHE A 81 29.43 9.05 1.88
CA PHE A 81 28.87 10.38 2.12
C PHE A 81 27.77 10.21 3.15
N SER A 82 27.71 11.11 4.13
CA SER A 82 26.59 11.16 5.07
C SER A 82 25.27 11.47 4.34
N PRO A 83 24.11 11.10 4.93
CA PRO A 83 22.81 11.41 4.34
C PRO A 83 22.60 12.90 4.05
N GLU A 84 23.13 13.79 4.90
CA GLU A 84 23.02 15.24 4.70
C GLU A 84 23.92 15.76 3.57
N GLU A 85 25.12 15.21 3.41
CA GLU A 85 25.97 15.50 2.26
C GLU A 85 25.32 15.04 0.96
N LEU A 86 24.78 13.81 0.93
CA LEU A 86 24.04 13.30 -0.23
C LEU A 86 22.85 14.19 -0.58
N LYS A 87 22.10 14.66 0.42
CA LYS A 87 20.99 15.60 0.22
C LYS A 87 21.45 16.91 -0.41
N ARG A 88 22.60 17.46 -0.01
CA ARG A 88 23.18 18.67 -0.61
C ARG A 88 23.66 18.40 -2.04
N LEU A 89 24.35 17.29 -2.28
CA LEU A 89 24.86 16.91 -3.60
C LEU A 89 23.72 16.66 -4.60
N PHE A 90 22.63 16.03 -4.17
CA PHE A 90 21.48 15.73 -5.02
C PHE A 90 20.58 16.95 -5.31
N LYS A 91 20.70 18.05 -4.56
CA LYS A 91 20.04 19.33 -4.91
C LYS A 91 20.63 20.00 -6.15
N THR A 92 21.82 19.59 -6.60
CA THR A 92 22.47 20.17 -7.77
C THR A 92 21.67 19.92 -9.06
N LYS A 93 21.73 20.88 -10.00
CA LYS A 93 21.14 20.72 -11.34
C LYS A 93 22.01 19.90 -12.29
N VAL A 94 23.26 19.62 -11.91
CA VAL A 94 24.25 18.92 -12.75
C VAL A 94 24.02 17.41 -12.70
N GLN A 95 23.24 16.88 -13.66
CA GLN A 95 22.95 15.44 -13.74
C GLN A 95 24.20 14.57 -13.81
N ARG A 96 25.23 15.03 -14.52
CA ARG A 96 26.49 14.28 -14.68
C ARG A 96 27.22 14.04 -13.36
N LEU A 97 27.11 14.94 -12.37
CA LEU A 97 27.67 14.71 -11.04
C LEU A 97 26.91 13.59 -10.31
N LYS A 98 25.58 13.57 -10.46
CA LYS A 98 24.73 12.52 -9.87
C LYS A 98 25.06 11.16 -10.47
N TYR A 99 25.40 11.10 -11.75
CA TYR A 99 25.87 9.88 -12.41
C TYR A 99 27.13 9.32 -11.76
N ASN A 100 28.10 10.17 -11.38
CA ASN A 100 29.28 9.74 -10.62
C ASN A 100 28.87 9.16 -9.25
N ILE A 101 28.08 9.92 -8.47
CA ILE A 101 27.69 9.53 -7.10
C ILE A 101 26.86 8.24 -7.07
N LEU A 102 26.09 7.98 -8.12
CA LEU A 102 25.24 6.78 -8.25
C LEU A 102 25.91 5.68 -9.08
N GLY A 103 27.12 5.91 -9.61
CA GLY A 103 27.83 4.98 -10.49
C GLY A 103 27.00 4.58 -11.70
N THR A 104 26.30 5.51 -12.35
CA THR A 104 25.38 5.26 -13.46
C THR A 104 25.62 6.19 -14.65
N ASN A 105 24.85 6.05 -15.72
CA ASN A 105 24.86 6.95 -16.88
C ASN A 105 23.44 7.06 -17.47
N ALA A 106 23.22 7.96 -18.43
CA ALA A 106 21.88 8.18 -18.98
C ALA A 106 21.33 6.97 -19.75
N VAL A 107 22.19 6.13 -20.33
CA VAL A 107 21.78 4.91 -21.05
C VAL A 107 21.27 3.87 -20.07
N GLN A 108 21.99 3.66 -18.97
CA GLN A 108 21.61 2.72 -17.91
C GLN A 108 20.33 3.16 -17.18
N LEU A 109 20.06 4.47 -17.09
CA LEU A 109 18.77 4.98 -16.59
C LEU A 109 17.59 4.68 -17.52
N GLY A 110 17.86 4.26 -18.76
CA GLY A 110 16.87 3.76 -19.71
C GLY A 110 16.38 2.34 -19.39
N ASP A 111 17.10 1.59 -18.55
CA ASP A 111 16.84 0.18 -18.29
C ASP A 111 16.36 -0.03 -16.84
N SER A 112 15.07 -0.35 -16.70
CA SER A 112 14.43 -0.57 -15.39
C SER A 112 15.06 -1.70 -14.59
N MET A 113 15.59 -2.73 -15.23
CA MET A 113 16.20 -3.86 -14.54
C MET A 113 17.57 -3.50 -13.98
N VAL A 114 18.39 -2.80 -14.77
CA VAL A 114 19.69 -2.27 -14.30
C VAL A 114 19.49 -1.31 -13.12
N ILE A 115 18.49 -0.44 -13.21
CA ILE A 115 18.15 0.49 -12.12
C ILE A 115 17.73 -0.27 -10.86
N ASN A 116 16.87 -1.29 -11.00
CA ASN A 116 16.43 -2.08 -9.87
C ASN A 116 17.59 -2.83 -9.20
N GLN A 117 18.46 -3.48 -9.96
CA GLN A 117 19.64 -4.17 -9.41
C GLN A 117 20.56 -3.22 -8.65
N LYS A 118 20.77 -2.00 -9.15
CA LYS A 118 21.55 -0.98 -8.42
C LYS A 118 20.84 -0.50 -7.16
N THR A 119 19.52 -0.33 -7.24
CA THR A 119 18.69 0.02 -6.09
C THR A 119 18.80 -1.02 -4.99
N GLU A 120 18.72 -2.31 -5.33
CA GLU A 120 18.93 -3.41 -4.38
C GLU A 120 20.31 -3.38 -3.74
N LYS A 121 21.37 -3.12 -4.51
CA LYS A 121 22.73 -2.97 -3.98
C LYS A 121 22.87 -1.80 -3.00
N PHE A 122 22.16 -0.69 -3.23
CA PHE A 122 22.13 0.42 -2.27
C PHE A 122 21.36 0.07 -1.01
N LEU A 123 20.20 -0.60 -1.14
CA LEU A 123 19.39 -1.04 0.00
C LEU A 123 20.11 -2.09 0.86
N GLN A 124 20.89 -3.00 0.27
CA GLN A 124 21.74 -3.95 0.98
C GLN A 124 22.80 -3.28 1.88
N ARG A 125 23.14 -2.01 1.59
CA ARG A 125 24.09 -1.19 2.35
C ARG A 125 23.39 -0.15 3.21
N GLU A 126 22.06 -0.25 3.34
CA GLU A 126 21.21 0.71 4.04
C GLU A 126 21.31 2.15 3.49
N ASP A 127 21.75 2.30 2.24
CA ASP A 127 21.89 3.60 1.58
C ASP A 127 20.59 4.00 0.86
N LEU A 128 19.60 4.34 1.68
CA LEU A 128 18.30 4.78 1.20
C LEU A 128 18.36 6.07 0.34
N PRO A 129 19.18 7.10 0.67
CA PRO A 129 19.26 8.31 -0.15
C PRO A 129 19.68 8.03 -1.60
N ARG A 130 20.69 7.17 -1.81
CA ARG A 130 21.11 6.79 -3.18
C ARG A 130 20.05 5.97 -3.89
N ALA A 131 19.42 5.02 -3.18
CA ALA A 131 18.35 4.19 -3.72
C ALA A 131 17.16 5.04 -4.23
N VAL A 132 16.73 6.03 -3.45
CA VAL A 132 15.64 6.93 -3.84
C VAL A 132 16.05 7.84 -5.00
N GLU A 133 17.27 8.38 -5.00
CA GLU A 133 17.74 9.27 -6.06
C GLU A 133 17.90 8.56 -7.40
N ILE A 134 18.41 7.32 -7.44
CA ILE A 134 18.55 6.59 -8.71
C ILE A 134 17.20 6.28 -9.34
N ALA A 135 16.21 5.85 -8.55
CA ALA A 135 14.83 5.69 -9.02
C ALA A 135 14.22 7.03 -9.50
N ARG A 136 14.55 8.13 -8.82
CA ARG A 136 14.09 9.48 -9.18
C ARG A 136 14.62 9.96 -10.52
N LEU A 137 15.89 9.69 -10.80
CA LEU A 137 16.52 10.05 -12.07
C LEU A 137 16.03 9.20 -13.24
N ALA A 138 15.67 7.95 -12.97
CA ALA A 138 15.11 7.02 -13.95
C ALA A 138 13.69 7.38 -14.42
N GLY A 139 12.96 8.20 -13.67
CA GLY A 139 11.59 8.62 -14.04
C GLY A 139 10.65 7.42 -14.15
N THR A 140 10.02 7.23 -15.32
CA THR A 140 9.11 6.11 -15.58
C THR A 140 9.80 4.75 -15.43
N ASN A 141 11.07 4.64 -15.80
CA ASN A 141 11.85 3.41 -15.64
C ASN A 141 12.21 3.12 -14.17
N GLY A 142 11.99 4.10 -13.28
CA GLY A 142 12.23 3.98 -11.84
C GLY A 142 11.03 3.44 -11.05
N VAL A 143 9.86 3.27 -11.65
CA VAL A 143 8.64 2.81 -10.93
C VAL A 143 8.86 1.44 -10.28
N PHE A 144 9.51 0.51 -10.98
CA PHE A 144 9.82 -0.81 -10.44
C PHE A 144 10.79 -0.73 -9.24
N ALA A 145 11.79 0.15 -9.32
CA ALA A 145 12.74 0.40 -8.24
C ALA A 145 12.07 1.04 -7.01
N TYR A 146 11.13 1.96 -7.21
CA TYR A 146 10.31 2.50 -6.11
C TYR A 146 9.53 1.41 -5.39
N GLY A 147 8.95 0.44 -6.11
CA GLY A 147 8.31 -0.72 -5.49
C GLY A 147 9.27 -1.54 -4.64
N THR A 148 10.51 -1.74 -5.10
CA THR A 148 11.56 -2.44 -4.33
C THR A 148 11.97 -1.67 -3.07
N ILE A 149 12.10 -0.34 -3.15
CA ILE A 149 12.36 0.52 -1.99
C ILE A 149 11.19 0.44 -0.99
N MET A 150 9.93 0.51 -1.46
CA MET A 150 8.77 0.35 -0.57
C MET A 150 8.78 -1.00 0.13
N LYS A 151 9.13 -2.08 -0.57
CA LYS A 151 9.21 -3.42 0.02
C LYS A 151 10.28 -3.49 1.11
N PHE A 152 11.42 -2.84 0.91
CA PHE A 152 12.46 -2.72 1.94
C PHE A 152 11.95 -1.95 3.16
N LEU A 153 11.34 -0.77 2.95
CA LEU A 153 10.77 0.05 4.03
C LEU A 153 9.63 -0.65 4.79
N ALA A 154 8.85 -1.48 4.09
CA ALA A 154 7.77 -2.27 4.68
C ALA A 154 8.32 -3.31 5.66
N LYS A 155 9.43 -3.99 5.32
CA LYS A 155 10.11 -4.93 6.21
C LYS A 155 10.65 -4.25 7.47
N GLU A 156 11.12 -3.01 7.36
CA GLU A 156 11.54 -2.19 8.50
C GLU A 156 10.36 -1.55 9.26
N GLY A 157 9.13 -1.70 8.74
CA GLY A 157 7.94 -1.07 9.29
C GLY A 157 7.95 0.46 9.22
N ARG A 158 8.68 1.07 8.29
CA ARG A 158 8.81 2.53 8.12
C ARG A 158 7.67 3.12 7.28
N LEU A 159 6.43 3.00 7.77
CA LEU A 159 5.20 3.37 7.06
C LEU A 159 5.15 4.83 6.59
N ASN A 160 5.66 5.78 7.39
CA ASN A 160 5.70 7.19 7.02
C ASN A 160 6.56 7.43 5.78
N MET A 161 7.69 6.72 5.65
CA MET A 161 8.57 6.84 4.50
C MET A 161 7.96 6.21 3.24
N ILE A 162 7.17 5.14 3.39
CA ILE A 162 6.41 4.56 2.27
C ILE A 162 5.40 5.58 1.72
N TRP A 163 4.68 6.26 2.60
CA TRP A 163 3.75 7.33 2.19
C TRP A 163 4.47 8.50 1.52
N GLU A 164 5.59 8.95 2.08
CA GLU A 164 6.43 9.99 1.51
C GLU A 164 6.92 9.62 0.11
N LEU A 165 7.39 8.38 -0.07
CA LEU A 165 7.87 7.87 -1.36
C LEU A 165 6.75 7.89 -2.40
N LEU A 166 5.56 7.40 -2.06
CA LEU A 166 4.41 7.41 -2.96
C LEU A 166 3.97 8.84 -3.32
N ASN A 167 3.81 9.71 -2.33
CA ASN A 167 3.25 11.04 -2.55
C ASN A 167 4.27 11.98 -3.23
N GLN A 168 5.48 12.08 -2.67
CA GLN A 168 6.48 13.05 -3.13
C GLN A 168 7.26 12.58 -4.36
N HIS A 169 7.60 11.29 -4.43
CA HIS A 169 8.48 10.78 -5.48
C HIS A 169 7.73 10.14 -6.65
N VAL A 170 6.52 9.63 -6.44
CA VAL A 170 5.72 9.05 -7.53
C VAL A 170 4.66 10.06 -8.00
N LYS A 171 3.67 10.39 -7.15
CA LYS A 171 2.51 11.19 -7.57
C LYS A 171 2.85 12.63 -7.97
N LYS A 172 3.56 13.40 -7.13
CA LYS A 172 3.93 14.80 -7.44
C LYS A 172 4.82 14.94 -8.68
N ARG A 173 5.42 13.85 -9.15
CA ARG A 173 6.28 13.82 -10.36
C ARG A 173 5.53 13.35 -11.61
N GLY A 174 4.21 13.14 -11.51
CA GLY A 174 3.40 12.65 -12.64
C GLY A 174 3.64 11.18 -12.98
N LEU A 175 4.28 10.41 -12.10
CA LEU A 175 4.43 8.97 -12.29
C LEU A 175 3.15 8.25 -11.82
N ARG A 176 2.73 7.23 -12.58
CA ARG A 176 1.59 6.39 -12.21
C ARG A 176 2.11 5.16 -11.44
N PRO A 177 1.65 4.91 -10.20
CA PRO A 177 1.96 3.67 -9.51
C PRO A 177 1.36 2.49 -10.30
N ASP A 178 2.12 1.40 -10.41
CA ASP A 178 1.66 0.15 -11.01
C ASP A 178 0.96 -0.74 -9.97
N GLY A 179 0.32 -1.81 -10.43
CA GLY A 179 -0.40 -2.73 -9.54
C GLY A 179 0.51 -3.36 -8.48
N ARG A 180 1.78 -3.66 -8.83
CA ARG A 180 2.77 -4.19 -7.88
C ARG A 180 3.06 -3.21 -6.76
N MET A 181 3.26 -1.93 -7.07
CA MET A 181 3.48 -0.89 -6.07
C MET A 181 2.27 -0.71 -5.16
N LEU A 182 1.05 -0.72 -5.72
CA LEU A 182 -0.17 -0.67 -4.92
C LEU A 182 -0.30 -1.88 -3.99
N THR A 183 0.00 -3.08 -4.48
CA THR A 183 0.01 -4.31 -3.68
C THR A 183 0.96 -4.18 -2.49
N ILE A 184 2.20 -3.76 -2.74
CA ILE A 184 3.21 -3.56 -1.68
C ILE A 184 2.77 -2.47 -0.71
N PHE A 185 2.20 -1.37 -1.21
CA PHE A 185 1.73 -0.26 -0.39
C PHE A 185 0.65 -0.73 0.59
N PHE A 186 -0.47 -1.26 0.11
CA PHE A 186 -1.57 -1.65 0.98
C PHE A 186 -1.17 -2.80 1.91
N ASP A 187 -0.39 -3.78 1.41
CA ASP A 187 0.09 -4.89 2.23
C ASP A 187 0.99 -4.44 3.38
N ALA A 188 1.87 -3.45 3.14
CA ALA A 188 2.70 -2.87 4.20
C ALA A 188 1.86 -2.31 5.36
N PHE A 189 0.77 -1.60 5.07
CA PHE A 189 -0.12 -1.05 6.10
C PHE A 189 -0.97 -2.14 6.77
N ALA A 190 -1.35 -3.19 6.06
CA ALA A 190 -2.19 -4.28 6.57
C ALA A 190 -1.41 -5.33 7.39
N THR A 191 -0.09 -5.41 7.23
CA THR A 191 0.77 -6.41 7.88
C THR A 191 1.73 -5.83 8.90
N ALA A 192 1.90 -4.50 8.94
CA ALA A 192 2.79 -3.86 9.89
C ALA A 192 2.37 -4.11 11.34
N LYS A 193 3.30 -4.67 12.12
CA LYS A 193 3.15 -4.97 13.55
C LYS A 193 4.26 -4.31 14.34
N HIS A 194 4.03 -4.12 15.63
CA HIS A 194 5.10 -3.68 16.54
C HIS A 194 6.14 -4.81 16.70
N PRO A 195 7.46 -4.51 16.81
CA PRO A 195 8.50 -5.54 16.87
C PRO A 195 8.31 -6.57 18.00
N ASN A 196 7.71 -6.15 19.11
CA ASN A 196 7.55 -6.96 20.32
C ASN A 196 6.08 -7.29 20.63
N SER A 197 5.16 -7.08 19.67
CA SER A 197 3.74 -7.33 19.89
C SER A 197 3.03 -7.72 18.61
N ASN A 198 2.02 -8.57 18.73
CA ASN A 198 1.14 -8.87 17.61
C ASN A 198 0.15 -7.73 17.30
N THR A 199 0.28 -6.58 17.98
CA THR A 199 -0.56 -5.39 17.73
C THR A 199 -0.20 -4.73 16.39
N PRO A 200 -1.22 -4.27 15.64
CA PRO A 200 -0.99 -3.48 14.43
C PRO A 200 -0.20 -2.21 14.72
N LYS A 201 0.76 -1.88 13.86
CA LYS A 201 1.58 -0.65 13.95
C LYS A 201 0.91 0.56 13.30
N ILE A 202 -0.13 0.34 12.51
CA ILE A 202 -0.80 1.40 11.76
C ILE A 202 -1.48 2.39 12.72
N THR A 203 -1.22 3.68 12.51
CA THR A 203 -1.87 4.75 13.29
C THR A 203 -3.20 5.15 12.66
N GLU A 204 -4.04 5.82 13.44
CA GLU A 204 -5.31 6.35 12.95
C GLU A 204 -5.15 7.29 11.74
N ASN A 205 -4.16 8.18 11.79
CA ASN A 205 -3.88 9.12 10.70
C ASN A 205 -3.42 8.38 9.44
N GLN A 206 -2.59 7.34 9.60
CA GLN A 206 -2.16 6.51 8.48
C GLN A 206 -3.33 5.75 7.85
N ALA A 207 -4.28 5.27 8.66
CA ALA A 207 -5.50 4.64 8.16
C ALA A 207 -6.36 5.60 7.33
N VAL A 208 -6.51 6.86 7.76
CA VAL A 208 -7.20 7.89 6.95
C VAL A 208 -6.48 8.10 5.62
N LEU A 209 -5.14 8.18 5.61
CA LEU A 209 -4.36 8.29 4.37
C LEU A 209 -4.56 7.09 3.44
N VAL A 210 -4.59 5.86 3.98
CA VAL A 210 -4.88 4.64 3.23
C VAL A 210 -6.28 4.70 2.59
N TYR A 211 -7.28 5.15 3.36
CA TYR A 211 -8.65 5.31 2.89
C TYR A 211 -8.75 6.33 1.75
N GLU A 212 -8.22 7.53 1.96
CA GLU A 212 -8.25 8.60 0.96
C GLU A 212 -7.50 8.19 -0.31
N PHE A 213 -6.34 7.56 -0.16
CA PHE A 213 -5.56 7.08 -1.28
C PHE A 213 -6.30 6.02 -2.08
N LEU A 214 -6.91 5.01 -1.43
CA LEU A 214 -7.71 4.00 -2.10
C LEU A 214 -8.83 4.64 -2.94
N LEU A 215 -9.61 5.56 -2.35
CA LEU A 215 -10.68 6.23 -3.07
C LEU A 215 -10.18 7.04 -4.27
N LEU A 216 -9.07 7.77 -4.10
CA LEU A 216 -8.45 8.51 -5.19
C LEU A 216 -8.00 7.58 -6.33
N GLU A 217 -7.53 6.38 -6.04
CA GLU A 217 -7.16 5.39 -7.05
C GLU A 217 -8.38 4.76 -7.74
N LEU A 218 -9.46 4.51 -7.00
CA LEU A 218 -10.72 3.95 -7.53
C LEU A 218 -11.49 4.94 -8.41
N CYS A 219 -11.43 6.25 -8.11
CA CYS A 219 -12.09 7.30 -8.88
C CYS A 219 -11.41 7.63 -10.23
N LYS A 220 -10.27 7.01 -10.55
CA LYS A 220 -9.58 7.26 -11.82
C LYS A 220 -10.37 6.66 -12.98
N LYS A 221 -10.28 7.29 -14.16
CA LYS A 221 -10.87 6.77 -15.42
C LYS A 221 -10.41 5.33 -15.71
N GLU A 222 -9.15 5.05 -15.40
CA GLU A 222 -8.56 3.71 -15.47
C GLU A 222 -7.97 3.37 -14.09
N PRO A 223 -8.74 2.75 -13.19
CA PRO A 223 -8.22 2.37 -11.89
C PRO A 223 -7.21 1.22 -12.06
N VAL A 224 -6.03 1.38 -11.44
CA VAL A 224 -5.05 0.28 -11.31
C VAL A 224 -5.39 -0.58 -10.07
N ALA A 225 -6.10 0.01 -9.11
CA ALA A 225 -6.63 -0.68 -7.96
C ALA A 225 -7.66 -1.74 -8.39
N ASN A 226 -7.70 -2.86 -7.67
CA ASN A 226 -8.57 -4.00 -7.92
C ASN A 226 -9.12 -4.51 -6.58
N ILE A 227 -9.95 -5.55 -6.60
CA ILE A 227 -10.59 -6.06 -5.37
C ILE A 227 -9.59 -6.53 -4.31
N PHE A 228 -8.43 -7.06 -4.72
CA PHE A 228 -7.37 -7.41 -3.79
C PHE A 228 -6.87 -6.18 -3.02
N HIS A 229 -6.58 -5.08 -3.73
CA HIS A 229 -6.16 -3.82 -3.09
C HIS A 229 -7.22 -3.27 -2.12
N VAL A 230 -8.51 -3.37 -2.49
CA VAL A 230 -9.64 -3.00 -1.62
C VAL A 230 -9.64 -3.83 -0.35
N ASN A 231 -9.54 -5.15 -0.46
CA ASN A 231 -9.58 -6.07 0.68
C ASN A 231 -8.42 -5.80 1.64
N THR A 232 -7.21 -5.61 1.11
CA THR A 232 -6.03 -5.29 1.91
C THR A 232 -6.15 -3.93 2.59
N ALA A 233 -6.70 -2.92 1.91
CA ALA A 233 -6.97 -1.62 2.52
C ALA A 233 -8.03 -1.71 3.62
N MET A 234 -9.15 -2.42 3.41
CA MET A 234 -10.18 -2.64 4.43
C MET A 234 -9.61 -3.31 5.68
N LYS A 235 -8.74 -4.32 5.49
CA LYS A 235 -8.00 -4.95 6.59
C LYS A 235 -7.14 -3.95 7.35
N ALA A 236 -6.37 -3.10 6.67
CA ALA A 236 -5.57 -2.07 7.31
C ALA A 236 -6.44 -1.09 8.12
N LEU A 237 -7.58 -0.64 7.56
CA LEU A 237 -8.52 0.23 8.26
C LEU A 237 -9.09 -0.42 9.52
N ARG A 238 -9.50 -1.69 9.43
CA ARG A 238 -10.01 -2.45 10.58
C ARG A 238 -8.95 -2.60 11.67
N LEU A 239 -7.72 -2.92 11.30
CA LEU A 239 -6.61 -3.08 12.25
C LEU A 239 -6.26 -1.76 12.96
N ALA A 240 -6.50 -0.63 12.31
CA ALA A 240 -6.37 0.71 12.91
C ALA A 240 -7.61 1.18 13.70
N GLY A 241 -8.62 0.31 13.90
CA GLY A 241 -9.87 0.67 14.57
C GLY A 241 -10.82 1.55 13.75
N LYS A 242 -10.50 1.85 12.49
CA LYS A 242 -11.33 2.69 11.59
C LYS A 242 -12.43 1.87 10.90
N HIS A 243 -13.23 1.16 11.68
CA HIS A 243 -14.30 0.28 11.23
C HIS A 243 -15.33 0.98 10.32
N LYS A 244 -15.75 2.21 10.69
CA LYS A 244 -16.66 3.02 9.89
C LYS A 244 -16.12 3.32 8.49
N LEU A 245 -14.81 3.54 8.35
CA LEU A 245 -14.19 3.77 7.04
C LEU A 245 -14.16 2.48 6.21
N ALA A 246 -13.86 1.33 6.83
CA ALA A 246 -13.90 0.03 6.14
C ALA A 246 -15.32 -0.29 5.62
N ILE A 247 -16.35 -0.08 6.44
CA ILE A 247 -17.77 -0.23 6.06
C ILE A 247 -18.11 0.71 4.89
N ARG A 248 -17.64 1.97 4.95
CA ARG A 248 -17.85 2.94 3.87
C ARG A 248 -17.18 2.53 2.56
N VAL A 249 -16.00 1.90 2.61
CA VAL A 249 -15.36 1.34 1.40
C VAL A 249 -16.25 0.26 0.79
N PHE A 250 -16.72 -0.70 1.59
CA PHE A 250 -17.61 -1.77 1.13
C PHE A 250 -18.87 -1.21 0.44
N ASN A 251 -19.55 -0.25 1.07
CA ASN A 251 -20.80 0.33 0.57
C ASN A 251 -20.63 1.06 -0.78
N ARG A 252 -19.40 1.50 -1.10
CA ARG A 252 -19.07 2.22 -2.33
C ARG A 252 -18.52 1.32 -3.44
N LEU A 253 -18.34 0.01 -3.22
CA LEU A 253 -17.78 -0.88 -4.27
C LEU A 253 -18.64 -0.93 -5.54
N LYS A 254 -19.96 -0.82 -5.38
CA LYS A 254 -20.90 -0.71 -6.49
C LYS A 254 -20.65 0.53 -7.35
N ASP A 255 -20.21 1.65 -6.76
CA ASP A 255 -19.95 2.90 -7.47
C ASP A 255 -18.74 2.76 -8.41
N TYR A 256 -17.87 1.78 -8.14
CA TYR A 256 -16.66 1.49 -8.90
C TYR A 256 -16.77 0.22 -9.75
N ASN A 257 -17.97 -0.34 -9.92
CA ASN A 257 -18.21 -1.61 -10.62
C ASN A 257 -17.36 -2.78 -10.09
N MET A 258 -17.00 -2.75 -8.80
CA MET A 258 -16.25 -3.82 -8.15
C MET A 258 -17.21 -4.77 -7.44
N ARG A 259 -17.06 -6.08 -7.68
CA ARG A 259 -17.85 -7.11 -7.01
C ARG A 259 -17.14 -7.55 -5.73
N PRO A 260 -17.80 -7.47 -4.55
CA PRO A 260 -17.27 -8.03 -3.32
C PRO A 260 -16.98 -9.52 -3.46
N ASP A 261 -15.84 -9.96 -2.95
CA ASP A 261 -15.47 -11.37 -2.85
C ASP A 261 -15.54 -11.87 -1.39
N THR A 262 -15.17 -13.13 -1.17
CA THR A 262 -15.15 -13.76 0.15
C THR A 262 -14.39 -12.91 1.18
N PHE A 263 -13.21 -12.42 0.82
CA PHE A 263 -12.39 -11.61 1.72
C PHE A 263 -13.02 -10.24 1.98
N THR A 264 -13.67 -9.64 0.99
CA THR A 264 -14.39 -8.38 1.17
C THR A 264 -15.48 -8.52 2.22
N TYR A 265 -16.30 -9.57 2.14
CA TYR A 265 -17.35 -9.83 3.13
C TYR A 265 -16.78 -10.16 4.52
N THR A 266 -15.69 -10.93 4.59
CA THR A 266 -15.00 -11.21 5.87
C THR A 266 -14.56 -9.92 6.56
N GLU A 267 -13.86 -9.03 5.85
CA GLU A 267 -13.39 -7.75 6.41
C GLU A 267 -14.55 -6.80 6.75
N TYR A 268 -15.65 -6.86 5.98
CA TYR A 268 -16.88 -6.13 6.25
C TYR A 268 -17.54 -6.56 7.56
N PHE A 269 -17.81 -7.86 7.76
CA PHE A 269 -18.46 -8.36 8.98
C PHE A 269 -17.59 -8.15 10.22
N LEU A 270 -16.27 -8.36 10.11
CA LEU A 270 -15.34 -8.07 11.20
C LEU A 270 -15.32 -6.59 11.60
N SER A 271 -15.63 -5.69 10.66
CA SER A 271 -15.76 -4.25 10.92
C SER A 271 -17.14 -3.90 11.49
N LEU A 272 -18.21 -4.49 10.95
CA LEU A 272 -19.59 -4.27 11.43
C LEU A 272 -19.77 -4.60 12.91
N ARG A 273 -19.10 -5.66 13.40
CA ARG A 273 -19.13 -6.06 14.82
C ARG A 273 -18.77 -4.93 15.80
N HIS A 274 -18.00 -3.93 15.35
CA HIS A 274 -17.55 -2.81 16.17
C HIS A 274 -18.29 -1.51 15.82
N SER A 275 -19.50 -1.61 15.28
CA SER A 275 -20.35 -0.45 14.99
C SER A 275 -21.02 0.07 16.27
N ASP A 276 -21.10 1.39 16.41
CA ASP A 276 -21.79 2.03 17.53
C ASP A 276 -23.31 1.78 17.50
N ASN A 277 -23.91 1.76 16.30
CA ASN A 277 -25.31 1.41 16.09
C ASN A 277 -25.44 -0.10 15.83
N TYR A 278 -25.60 -0.87 16.90
CA TYR A 278 -25.59 -2.34 16.81
C TYR A 278 -26.81 -2.91 16.09
N THR A 279 -27.99 -2.32 16.30
CA THR A 279 -29.23 -2.71 15.62
C THR A 279 -29.09 -2.63 14.11
N GLU A 280 -28.60 -1.48 13.61
CA GLU A 280 -28.35 -1.29 12.17
C GLU A 280 -27.29 -2.26 11.66
N ALA A 281 -26.23 -2.47 12.43
CA ALA A 281 -25.15 -3.39 12.07
C ALA A 281 -25.64 -4.84 11.92
N VAL A 282 -26.55 -5.31 12.80
CA VAL A 282 -27.17 -6.64 12.71
C VAL A 282 -28.04 -6.73 11.46
N GLY A 283 -28.88 -5.72 11.18
CA GLY A 283 -29.72 -5.70 9.99
C GLY A 283 -28.91 -5.70 8.69
N GLU A 284 -27.86 -4.90 8.61
CA GLU A 284 -26.94 -4.94 7.47
C GLU A 284 -26.18 -6.26 7.40
N ALA A 285 -25.79 -6.87 8.51
CA ALA A 285 -25.12 -8.17 8.50
C ALA A 285 -26.01 -9.25 7.87
N GLU A 286 -27.25 -9.39 8.33
CA GLU A 286 -28.24 -10.34 7.83
C GLU A 286 -28.55 -10.09 6.34
N LYS A 287 -28.78 -8.83 5.95
CA LYS A 287 -29.01 -8.42 4.55
C LYS A 287 -27.83 -8.76 3.63
N GLN A 288 -26.61 -8.41 4.03
CA GLN A 288 -25.42 -8.64 3.20
C GLN A 288 -25.04 -10.12 3.15
N PHE A 289 -25.24 -10.87 4.24
CA PHE A 289 -24.99 -12.32 4.26
C PHE A 289 -25.99 -13.07 3.36
N ARG A 290 -27.28 -12.72 3.41
CA ARG A 290 -28.30 -13.22 2.46
C ARG A 290 -27.91 -12.92 1.01
N ALA A 291 -27.43 -11.70 0.73
CA ALA A 291 -26.96 -11.33 -0.60
C ALA A 291 -25.73 -12.16 -1.03
N ALA A 292 -24.75 -12.37 -0.16
CA ALA A 292 -23.56 -13.19 -0.43
C ALA A 292 -23.92 -14.65 -0.74
N GLN A 293 -24.89 -15.23 -0.01
CA GLN A 293 -25.41 -16.57 -0.28
C GLN A 293 -26.00 -16.66 -1.70
N ARG A 294 -26.85 -15.70 -2.09
CA ARG A 294 -27.53 -15.63 -3.40
C ARG A 294 -26.61 -15.33 -4.57
N GLN A 295 -25.62 -14.46 -4.37
CA GLN A 295 -24.65 -14.06 -5.41
C GLN A 295 -23.59 -15.15 -5.68
N LYS A 296 -23.73 -16.35 -5.11
CA LYS A 296 -22.80 -17.48 -5.25
C LYS A 296 -21.35 -17.13 -4.87
N VAL A 297 -21.15 -16.19 -3.94
CA VAL A 297 -19.83 -15.93 -3.34
C VAL A 297 -19.32 -17.22 -2.70
N LYS A 298 -18.03 -17.54 -2.81
CA LYS A 298 -17.48 -18.71 -2.11
C LYS A 298 -17.56 -18.45 -0.61
N LEU A 299 -18.40 -19.18 0.11
CA LEU A 299 -18.47 -19.08 1.56
C LEU A 299 -17.42 -20.03 2.13
N ASP A 300 -16.56 -19.51 2.99
CA ASP A 300 -15.55 -20.28 3.69
C ASP A 300 -15.70 -20.13 5.20
N VAL A 301 -14.90 -20.91 5.94
CA VAL A 301 -14.90 -20.92 7.40
C VAL A 301 -14.70 -19.50 7.97
N GLN A 302 -13.81 -18.70 7.37
CA GLN A 302 -13.46 -17.38 7.89
C GLN A 302 -14.59 -16.37 7.71
N LEU A 303 -15.25 -16.35 6.55
CA LEU A 303 -16.39 -15.48 6.29
C LEU A 303 -17.55 -15.80 7.23
N VAL A 304 -17.90 -17.08 7.36
CA VAL A 304 -19.01 -17.49 8.23
C VAL A 304 -18.68 -17.26 9.70
N GLN A 305 -17.43 -17.46 10.11
CA GLN A 305 -16.97 -17.10 11.46
C GLN A 305 -17.02 -15.58 11.69
N ALA A 306 -16.65 -14.76 10.70
CA ALA A 306 -16.75 -13.32 10.80
C ALA A 306 -18.22 -12.86 10.93
N TYR A 307 -19.11 -13.45 10.15
CA TYR A 307 -20.55 -13.23 10.24
C TYR A 307 -21.10 -13.64 11.61
N SER A 308 -20.83 -14.87 12.07
CA SER A 308 -21.31 -15.37 13.36
C SER A 308 -20.78 -14.54 14.53
N SER A 309 -19.58 -13.95 14.40
CA SER A 309 -18.99 -13.10 15.44
C SER A 309 -19.80 -11.85 15.78
N ILE A 310 -20.68 -11.40 14.89
CA ILE A 310 -21.61 -10.28 15.17
C ILE A 310 -22.68 -10.71 16.19
N PHE A 311 -23.05 -11.99 16.21
CA PHE A 311 -24.09 -12.49 17.11
C PHE A 311 -23.46 -13.04 18.37
N VAL A 312 -22.39 -13.80 18.20
CA VAL A 312 -21.75 -14.55 19.27
C VAL A 312 -21.06 -13.66 20.30
N PHE A 313 -20.68 -12.42 19.95
CA PHE A 313 -20.10 -11.43 20.88
C PHE A 313 -21.08 -10.31 21.25
N SER A 314 -22.38 -10.52 21.09
CA SER A 314 -23.39 -9.56 21.57
C SER A 314 -23.56 -9.65 23.09
N ASP A 315 -24.13 -8.59 23.67
CA ASP A 315 -24.55 -8.56 25.07
C ASP A 315 -26.07 -8.86 25.20
N ASP A 316 -26.76 -9.11 24.08
CA ASP A 316 -28.21 -9.43 24.01
C ASP A 316 -28.46 -10.95 23.89
N PRO A 317 -29.21 -11.57 24.81
CA PRO A 317 -29.54 -13.00 24.77
C PRO A 317 -30.20 -13.45 23.46
N ARG A 318 -31.04 -12.61 22.84
CA ARG A 318 -31.72 -12.92 21.57
C ARG A 318 -30.71 -13.11 20.43
N LEU A 319 -29.68 -12.27 20.43
CA LEU A 319 -28.59 -12.36 19.46
C LEU A 319 -27.62 -13.50 19.80
N LEU A 320 -27.43 -13.84 21.08
CA LEU A 320 -26.64 -15.00 21.47
C LEU A 320 -27.30 -16.32 21.05
N GLU A 321 -28.62 -16.46 21.18
CA GLU A 321 -29.38 -17.60 20.65
C GLU A 321 -29.18 -17.70 19.13
N ARG A 322 -29.31 -16.57 18.44
CA ARG A 322 -29.04 -16.49 17.00
C ARG A 322 -27.61 -16.93 16.65
N GLY A 323 -26.62 -16.50 17.44
CA GLY A 323 -25.23 -16.91 17.29
C GLY A 323 -25.05 -18.42 17.46
N LEU A 324 -25.66 -19.02 18.48
CA LEU A 324 -25.66 -20.47 18.69
C LEU A 324 -26.22 -21.20 17.48
N LEU A 325 -27.38 -20.75 16.98
CA LEU A 325 -28.03 -21.36 15.82
C LEU A 325 -27.17 -21.26 14.55
N ILE A 326 -26.53 -20.12 14.30
CA ILE A 326 -25.58 -19.96 13.18
C ILE A 326 -24.44 -20.96 13.31
N LEU A 327 -23.87 -21.14 14.51
CA LEU A 327 -22.78 -22.09 14.73
C LEU A 327 -23.21 -23.54 14.45
N GLN A 328 -24.38 -23.94 14.93
CA GLN A 328 -24.94 -25.28 14.70
C GLN A 328 -25.20 -25.56 13.22
N ARG A 329 -25.78 -24.57 12.51
CA ARG A 329 -26.18 -24.69 11.09
C ARG A 329 -25.01 -24.68 10.12
N TRP A 330 -23.91 -24.02 10.44
CA TRP A 330 -22.78 -23.87 9.52
C TRP A 330 -21.55 -24.71 9.88
N PHE A 331 -21.44 -25.21 11.11
CA PHE A 331 -20.25 -25.96 11.55
C PHE A 331 -20.62 -27.32 12.16
N ASN A 332 -19.71 -28.28 12.03
CA ASN A 332 -19.82 -29.62 12.62
C ASN A 332 -19.50 -29.58 14.13
N VAL A 333 -20.39 -28.96 14.91
CA VAL A 333 -20.27 -28.79 16.38
C VAL A 333 -21.26 -29.61 17.21
N CYS A 334 -22.29 -30.15 16.56
CA CYS A 334 -23.38 -30.95 17.10
C CYS A 334 -23.97 -31.89 16.03
N SER A 335 -24.74 -32.90 16.44
CA SER A 335 -25.51 -33.76 15.53
C SER A 335 -26.63 -32.98 14.83
N GLU A 336 -27.11 -33.46 13.67
CA GLU A 336 -28.21 -32.78 12.96
C GLU A 336 -29.52 -32.77 13.76
N SER A 337 -29.75 -33.76 14.62
CA SER A 337 -30.91 -33.83 15.52
C SER A 337 -30.89 -32.80 16.65
N GLU A 338 -29.72 -32.24 16.97
CA GLU A 338 -29.56 -31.20 18.00
C GLU A 338 -29.70 -29.78 17.45
N ILE A 339 -29.73 -29.63 16.12
CA ILE A 339 -29.95 -28.33 15.48
C ILE A 339 -31.37 -27.85 15.80
N ASP A 340 -31.52 -26.55 16.08
CA ASP A 340 -32.78 -25.92 16.48
C ASP A 340 -33.33 -26.31 17.86
N THR A 341 -32.54 -26.99 18.70
CA THR A 341 -32.92 -27.24 20.10
C THR A 341 -33.31 -25.92 20.77
N SER A 342 -34.51 -25.86 21.37
CA SER A 342 -35.02 -24.67 22.03
C SER A 342 -34.14 -24.28 23.21
N VAL A 343 -33.84 -23.00 23.30
CA VAL A 343 -33.10 -22.41 24.43
C VAL A 343 -34.07 -22.10 25.57
N ASP A 344 -33.66 -22.42 26.80
CA ASP A 344 -34.36 -22.01 28.02
C ASP A 344 -33.89 -20.61 28.44
N PHE A 345 -34.75 -19.61 28.26
CA PHE A 345 -34.47 -18.23 28.64
C PHE A 345 -34.64 -17.97 30.15
N ASP A 346 -35.39 -18.82 30.84
CA ASP A 346 -35.69 -18.65 32.27
C ASP A 346 -34.53 -19.14 33.14
N ASN A 347 -33.75 -20.10 32.63
CA ASN A 347 -32.64 -20.73 33.34
C ASN A 347 -31.26 -20.39 32.73
N ILE A 348 -31.03 -19.12 32.37
CA ILE A 348 -29.73 -18.66 31.84
C ILE A 348 -28.70 -18.51 32.96
N ASP A 349 -27.51 -19.10 32.79
CA ASP A 349 -26.39 -18.91 33.72
C ASP A 349 -25.69 -17.56 33.49
N LYS A 350 -26.15 -16.55 34.23
CA LYS A 350 -25.61 -15.17 34.20
C LYS A 350 -24.17 -15.05 34.72
N ASN A 351 -23.63 -16.09 35.36
CA ASN A 351 -22.23 -16.07 35.81
C ASN A 351 -21.25 -16.31 34.65
N ILE A 352 -21.73 -16.87 33.53
CA ILE A 352 -20.91 -17.09 32.34
C ILE A 352 -20.82 -15.77 31.56
N THR A 353 -19.63 -15.20 31.54
CA THR A 353 -19.35 -13.97 30.78
C THR A 353 -19.27 -14.29 29.28
N ILE A 354 -20.29 -13.91 28.52
CA ILE A 354 -20.35 -14.10 27.05
C ILE A 354 -20.12 -12.81 26.27
N GLY A 355 -20.29 -11.66 26.92
CA GLY A 355 -20.25 -10.33 26.31
C GLY A 355 -18.90 -9.88 25.75
N SER A 356 -18.94 -8.74 25.06
CA SER A 356 -17.79 -8.19 24.36
C SER A 356 -16.75 -7.49 25.23
N GLY A 357 -17.10 -7.19 26.49
CA GLY A 357 -16.31 -6.32 27.37
C GLY A 357 -16.18 -4.88 26.84
N SER A 358 -17.01 -4.48 25.87
CA SER A 358 -16.99 -3.15 25.26
C SER A 358 -17.61 -2.11 26.19
N THR A 359 -17.11 -0.87 26.11
CA THR A 359 -17.68 0.29 26.81
C THR A 359 -19.08 0.66 26.32
N THR A 360 -19.44 0.25 25.10
CA THR A 360 -20.79 0.40 24.54
C THR A 360 -21.46 -0.96 24.41
N PRO A 361 -22.62 -1.19 25.06
CA PRO A 361 -23.28 -2.48 25.04
C PRO A 361 -23.75 -2.85 23.63
N ARG A 362 -23.38 -4.04 23.17
CA ARG A 362 -23.72 -4.63 21.87
C ARG A 362 -25.06 -5.34 21.93
N ARG A 363 -26.13 -4.57 22.02
CA ARG A 363 -27.50 -5.08 22.12
C ARG A 363 -28.44 -4.41 21.12
N LEU A 364 -29.54 -5.08 20.78
CA LEU A 364 -30.61 -4.43 20.03
C LEU A 364 -31.27 -3.37 20.91
N ALA A 365 -31.91 -2.39 20.28
CA ALA A 365 -32.76 -1.46 20.99
C ALA A 365 -34.00 -2.19 21.57
N ASP A 366 -34.51 -1.70 22.70
CA ASP A 366 -35.57 -2.39 23.45
C ASP A 366 -36.91 -2.41 22.69
N ASP A 367 -37.14 -1.42 21.83
CA ASP A 367 -38.33 -1.26 20.97
C ASP A 367 -38.27 -2.08 19.67
N VAL A 368 -37.14 -2.74 19.40
CA VAL A 368 -36.92 -3.48 18.18
C VAL A 368 -37.31 -4.95 18.35
N ASP A 369 -38.28 -5.37 17.54
CA ASP A 369 -38.58 -6.79 17.36
C ASP A 369 -37.48 -7.45 16.52
N ALA A 370 -36.71 -8.34 17.15
CA ALA A 370 -35.61 -9.07 16.52
C ALA A 370 -36.06 -9.86 15.27
N THR A 371 -37.31 -10.33 15.23
CA THR A 371 -37.82 -11.11 14.09
C THR A 371 -37.92 -10.28 12.79
N THR A 372 -38.02 -8.95 12.92
CA THR A 372 -38.06 -8.03 11.76
C THR A 372 -36.68 -7.81 11.12
N ILE A 373 -35.61 -8.05 11.88
CA ILE A 373 -34.22 -7.80 11.45
C ILE A 373 -33.52 -9.10 11.05
N LEU A 374 -33.72 -10.17 11.82
CA LEU A 374 -33.03 -11.45 11.64
C LEU A 374 -33.59 -12.23 10.44
N LEU A 375 -32.72 -12.90 9.67
CA LEU A 375 -33.21 -13.79 8.62
C LEU A 375 -34.04 -14.94 9.23
N PRO A 376 -35.05 -15.46 8.52
CA PRO A 376 -35.73 -16.69 8.90
C PRO A 376 -34.73 -17.83 9.18
N LYS A 377 -35.05 -18.72 10.13
CA LYS A 377 -34.16 -19.84 10.51
C LYS A 377 -33.77 -20.71 9.31
N SER A 378 -34.70 -20.91 8.37
CA SER A 378 -34.48 -21.63 7.11
C SER A 378 -33.47 -20.97 6.16
N GLU A 379 -33.24 -19.65 6.30
CA GLU A 379 -32.35 -18.88 5.42
C GLU A 379 -30.92 -18.72 5.99
N ILE A 380 -30.65 -19.24 7.20
CA ILE A 380 -29.33 -19.14 7.84
C ILE A 380 -28.26 -19.86 7.01
N ASN A 381 -28.53 -21.10 6.60
CA ASN A 381 -27.65 -21.89 5.73
C ASN A 381 -28.45 -22.42 4.53
N GLN A 382 -28.55 -21.61 3.48
CA GLN A 382 -29.26 -22.00 2.25
C GLN A 382 -28.49 -23.01 1.41
N ARG A 383 -27.21 -23.25 1.72
CA ARG A 383 -26.36 -24.17 0.94
C ARG A 383 -26.38 -25.60 1.47
N GLY A 384 -26.83 -25.81 2.71
CA GLY A 384 -26.83 -27.11 3.38
C GLY A 384 -25.45 -27.66 3.71
N THR A 385 -24.37 -26.99 3.30
CA THR A 385 -23.00 -27.40 3.59
C THR A 385 -22.58 -26.97 4.99
N ARG A 386 -22.05 -27.89 5.78
CA ARG A 386 -21.42 -27.60 7.08
C ARG A 386 -19.90 -27.73 6.97
N PHE A 387 -19.18 -26.86 7.67
CA PHE A 387 -17.73 -26.85 7.70
C PHE A 387 -17.19 -27.56 8.94
N GLU A 388 -15.97 -28.08 8.84
CA GLU A 388 -15.22 -28.54 10.01
C GLU A 388 -14.97 -27.37 10.97
N ALA A 389 -15.32 -27.58 12.25
CA ALA A 389 -15.22 -26.56 13.27
C ALA A 389 -13.77 -26.43 13.76
N THR A 390 -13.25 -25.21 13.77
CA THR A 390 -11.98 -24.91 14.46
C THR A 390 -12.17 -25.03 15.97
N GLU A 391 -11.08 -25.21 16.72
CA GLU A 391 -11.14 -25.26 18.19
C GLU A 391 -11.75 -23.98 18.79
N GLN A 392 -11.51 -22.82 18.18
CA GLN A 392 -12.14 -21.57 18.59
C GLN A 392 -13.67 -21.62 18.46
N ILE A 393 -14.17 -22.18 17.35
CA ILE A 393 -15.61 -22.34 17.10
C ILE A 393 -16.22 -23.34 18.08
N LYS A 394 -15.56 -24.50 18.29
CA LYS A 394 -16.02 -25.52 19.25
C LYS A 394 -16.11 -24.98 20.67
N ASN A 395 -15.07 -24.27 21.12
CA ASN A 395 -15.04 -23.65 22.44
C ASN A 395 -16.17 -22.64 22.59
N ARG A 396 -16.38 -21.80 21.57
CA ARG A 396 -17.41 -20.77 21.64
C ARG A 396 -18.83 -21.34 21.62
N HIS A 397 -19.06 -22.38 20.81
CA HIS A 397 -20.30 -23.15 20.84
C HIS A 397 -20.53 -23.76 22.24
N ALA A 398 -19.51 -24.41 22.82
CA ALA A 398 -19.63 -24.99 24.16
C ALA A 398 -19.93 -23.94 25.24
N THR A 399 -19.33 -22.74 25.17
CA THR A 399 -19.65 -21.63 26.08
C THR A 399 -21.10 -21.19 25.96
N LEU A 400 -21.63 -21.06 24.74
CA LEU A 400 -23.04 -20.70 24.52
C LEU A 400 -23.99 -21.80 25.00
N CYS A 401 -23.68 -23.08 24.75
CA CYS A 401 -24.47 -24.19 25.28
C CYS A 401 -24.55 -24.16 26.81
N LYS A 402 -23.42 -23.89 27.49
CA LYS A 402 -23.41 -23.76 28.96
C LYS A 402 -24.25 -22.59 29.44
N TYR A 403 -24.14 -21.43 28.79
CA TYR A 403 -24.92 -20.24 29.16
C TYR A 403 -26.42 -20.42 29.02
N PHE A 404 -26.84 -21.16 28.00
CA PHE A 404 -28.25 -21.48 27.76
C PHE A 404 -28.71 -22.81 28.37
N ASN A 405 -27.86 -23.49 29.17
CA ASN A 405 -28.14 -24.81 29.73
C ASN A 405 -28.64 -25.86 28.70
N VAL A 406 -28.16 -25.76 27.46
CA VAL A 406 -28.46 -26.72 26.40
C VAL A 406 -27.56 -27.94 26.59
N HIS A 407 -28.08 -28.99 27.23
CA HIS A 407 -27.37 -30.24 27.40
C HIS A 407 -27.16 -30.97 26.07
N ARG A 408 -25.91 -31.38 25.79
CA ARG A 408 -25.62 -32.39 24.75
C ARG A 408 -26.25 -33.70 25.22
N LYS A 409 -27.23 -34.22 24.49
CA LYS A 409 -27.70 -35.59 24.67
C LYS A 409 -26.67 -36.58 24.15
#